data_AF-A0A358EIG0-F1
#
_entry.id   AF-A0A358EIG0-F1
#
_cell.length_a   1.000
_cell.length_b   1.000
_cell.length_c   1.000
_cell.angle_alpha   90.00
_cell.angle_beta   90.00
_cell.angle_gamma   90.00
#
_symmetry.space_group_name_H-M   'P 1'
#
loop_
_entity.id
_entity.type
_entity.pdbx_description
1 polymer ?
#
loop_
_entity_poly.entity_id
_entity_poly.type
_entity_poly.pdbx_seq_one_letter_code
_entity_poly.pdbx_strand_id
1 'polypeptide(L)' 'MARIFHMTTRQGDELAARVIAAQEAAGHETRVVDLTQVDPEGDYSVLLEEIFDADSVQVW' A
#
# COMPACT_ATOMS: atom_id res chain seq x y z
N MET A 1 -5.80 5.13 15.33
CA MET A 1 -4.94 4.20 14.57
C MET A 1 -5.78 3.69 13.43
N ALA A 2 -5.30 3.80 12.19
CA ALA A 2 -5.99 3.34 10.99
C ALA A 2 -5.04 2.45 10.20
N ARG A 3 -5.55 1.43 9.53
CA ARG A 3 -4.81 0.56 8.62
C ARG A 3 -4.85 1.14 7.21
N ILE A 4 -3.69 1.49 6.67
CA ILE A 4 -3.53 2.13 5.37
C ILE A 4 -2.79 1.18 4.44
N PHE A 5 -3.44 0.83 3.33
CA PHE A 5 -2.85 0.01 2.29
C PHE A 5 -2.38 0.87 1.11
N HIS A 6 -1.09 0.81 0.82
CA HIS A 6 -0.45 1.54 -0.25
C HIS A 6 -0.13 0.62 -1.42
N MET A 7 -0.57 1.01 -2.61
CA MET A 7 -0.27 0.32 -3.86
C MET A 7 0.63 1.23 -4.70
N THR A 8 1.90 0.87 -4.87
CA THR A 8 2.84 1.65 -5.68
C THR A 8 2.90 1.08 -7.09
N THR A 9 2.70 1.94 -8.09
CA THR A 9 2.80 1.57 -9.51
C THR A 9 4.14 1.97 -10.15
N ARG A 10 4.98 2.68 -9.39
CA ARG A 10 6.28 3.19 -9.82
C ARG A 10 7.33 3.03 -8.72
N GLN A 11 8.47 2.46 -9.05
CA GLN A 11 9.61 2.38 -8.12
C GLN A 11 10.22 3.76 -7.86
N GLY A 12 10.64 3.99 -6.61
CA GLY A 12 11.35 5.20 -6.22
C GLY A 12 10.48 6.46 -6.18
N ASP A 13 9.17 6.34 -5.98
CA ASP A 13 8.30 7.49 -5.77
C ASP A 13 8.60 8.18 -4.42
N GLU A 14 9.34 9.28 -4.46
CA GLU A 14 9.71 10.04 -3.27
C GLU A 14 8.51 10.64 -2.52
N LEU A 15 7.42 10.97 -3.22
CA LEU A 15 6.22 11.50 -2.57
C LEU A 15 5.52 10.39 -1.79
N ALA A 16 5.33 9.23 -2.41
CA ALA A 16 4.74 8.07 -1.75
C ALA A 16 5.55 7.68 -0.51
N ALA A 17 6.87 7.56 -0.63
CA ALA A 17 7.76 7.21 0.48
C ALA A 17 7.65 8.20 1.66
N ARG A 18 7.58 9.50 1.37
CA ARG A 18 7.44 10.55 2.40
C ARG A 18 6.08 10.49 3.08
N VAL A 19 5.01 10.22 2.35
CA VAL A 19 3.65 10.15 2.91
C VAL A 19 3.49 8.91 3.78
N ILE A 20 3.98 7.75 3.33
CA ILE A 20 3.96 6.49 4.09
C ILE A 20 4.71 6.68 5.41
N ALA A 21 5.94 7.22 5.37
CA ALA A 21 6.74 7.47 6.57
C ALA A 21 6.06 8.44 7.55
N ALA A 22 5.36 9.47 7.03
CA ALA A 22 4.62 10.41 7.88
C ALA A 22 3.40 9.75 8.55
N GLN A 23 2.72 8.83 7.86
CA GLN A 23 1.58 8.09 8.41
C GLN A 23 2.02 7.07 9.46
N GLU A 24 3.14 6.37 9.24
CA GLU A 24 3.78 5.51 10.24
C GLU A 24 4.15 6.30 11.50
N ALA A 25 4.78 7.47 11.33
CA ALA A 25 5.14 8.36 12.43
C ALA A 25 3.92 8.91 13.20
N ALA A 26 2.77 9.03 12.52
CA ALA A 26 1.50 9.39 13.15
C ALA A 26 0.80 8.21 13.86
N GLY A 27 1.38 7.01 13.83
CA GLY A 27 0.88 5.82 14.50
C GLY A 27 -0.21 5.08 13.72
N HIS A 28 -0.22 5.20 12.39
CA HIS A 28 -1.02 4.35 11.51
C HIS A 28 -0.29 3.02 11.23
N GLU A 29 -1.06 1.96 11.02
CA GLU A 29 -0.51 0.71 10.47
C GLU A 29 -0.46 0.87 8.95
N THR A 30 0.72 0.76 8.36
CA THR A 30 0.92 0.85 6.90
C THR A 30 1.28 -0.52 6.33
N ARG A 31 0.74 -0.82 5.16
CA ARG A 31 1.13 -1.96 4.33
C ARG A 31 1.37 -1.46 2.92
N VAL A 32 2.43 -1.95 2.27
CA VAL A 32 2.85 -1.48 0.94
C VAL A 32 2.98 -2.67 0.01
N VAL A 33 2.37 -2.58 -1.17
CA VAL A 33 2.56 -3.53 -2.27
C VAL A 33 3.09 -2.80 -3.51
N ASP A 34 4.10 -3.37 -4.15
CA ASP A 34 4.62 -2.90 -5.43
C ASP A 34 3.94 -3.67 -6.56
N LEU A 35 3.03 -3.00 -7.27
CA LEU A 35 2.29 -3.60 -8.39
C LEU A 35 3.16 -3.86 -9.60
N THR A 36 4.37 -3.28 -9.69
CA THR A 36 5.33 -3.63 -10.76
C THR A 36 5.92 -5.03 -10.59
N GLN A 37 5.79 -5.61 -9.39
CA GLN A 37 6.30 -6.93 -9.03
C GLN A 37 5.18 -7.99 -8.91
N VAL A 38 3.91 -7.59 -9.09
CA VAL A 38 2.77 -8.51 -9.03
C VAL A 38 2.53 -9.11 -10.41
N ASP A 39 2.47 -10.44 -10.47
CA ASP A 39 2.13 -11.17 -11.69
C ASP A 39 0.65 -10.90 -12.08
N PRO A 40 0.36 -10.50 -13.34
CA PRO A 40 -1.00 -10.34 -13.84
C PRO A 40 -1.86 -11.61 -13.78
N GLU A 41 -1.25 -12.79 -13.76
CA GLU A 41 -1.93 -14.09 -13.60
C GLU A 41 -1.86 -14.61 -12.15
N GLY A 42 -1.29 -13.80 -11.24
CA GLY A 42 -1.15 -14.12 -9.84
C GLY A 42 -2.49 -14.18 -9.11
N ASP A 43 -2.47 -14.83 -7.95
CA ASP A 43 -3.63 -14.91 -7.07
C ASP A 43 -3.92 -13.54 -6.43
N TYR A 44 -4.93 -12.84 -6.97
CA TYR A 44 -5.37 -11.54 -6.46
C TYR A 44 -6.15 -11.63 -5.15
N SER A 45 -6.50 -12.82 -4.65
CA SER A 45 -7.24 -12.96 -3.39
C SER A 45 -6.52 -12.28 -2.23
N VAL A 46 -5.20 -12.47 -2.12
CA VAL A 46 -4.36 -11.83 -1.10
C VAL A 46 -4.38 -10.31 -1.22
N LEU A 47 -4.31 -9.76 -2.43
CA LEU A 47 -4.37 -8.32 -2.65
C LEU A 47 -5.75 -7.75 -2.28
N LEU A 48 -6.82 -8.48 -2.62
CA LEU A 48 -8.19 -8.10 -2.31
C LEU A 48 -8.45 -8.16 -0.80
N GLU A 49 -7.95 -9.17 -0.10
CA GLU A 49 -8.03 -9.28 1.36
C GLU A 49 -7.38 -8.07 2.04
N GLU A 50 -6.17 -7.68 1.63
CA GLU A 50 -5.50 -6.48 2.16
C GLU A 50 -6.28 -5.19 1.89
N ILE A 51 -6.93 -5.08 0.73
CA ILE A 51 -7.80 -3.94 0.38
C ILE A 51 -9.03 -3.89 1.30
N PHE A 52 -9.68 -5.04 1.57
CA PHE A 52 -10.88 -5.09 2.41
C PHE A 52 -10.59 -4.90 3.89
N ASP A 53 -9.42 -5.32 4.36
CA ASP A 53 -8.98 -5.14 5.75
C ASP A 53 -8.51 -3.70 6.05
N ALA A 54 -8.22 -2.90 5.03
CA ALA A 54 -7.73 -1.54 5.20
C ALA A 54 -8.86 -0.51 5.46
N ASP A 55 -8.60 0.45 6.35
CA ASP A 55 -9.45 1.62 6.54
C ASP A 55 -9.30 2.63 5.40
N SER A 56 -8.15 2.60 4.70
CA SER A 56 -7.85 3.49 3.57
C SER A 56 -6.92 2.80 2.58
N VAL A 57 -7.21 2.94 1.28
CA VAL A 57 -6.35 2.50 0.19
C VAL A 57 -5.82 3.72 -0.57
N GLN A 58 -4.50 3.76 -0.81
CA GLN A 58 -3.84 4.86 -1.53
C GLN A 58 -2.99 4.30 -2.66
N VAL A 59 -3.19 4.82 -3.87
CA VAL A 59 -2.49 4.37 -5.08
C VAL A 59 -1.58 5.48 -5.56
N TRP A 60 -0.34 5.12 -5.91
CA TRP A 60 0.72 6.03 -6.34
C TRP A 60 1.24 5.66 -7.72
#